data_AF-A0A4R3A070-F1
#
_entry.id   AF-A0A4R3A070-F1
#
_cell.length_a   1.000
_cell.length_b   1.000
_cell.length_c   1.000
_cell.angle_alpha   90.00
_cell.angle_beta   90.00
_cell.angle_gamma   90.00
#
_symmetry.space_group_name_H-M   'P 1'
#
loop_
_entity.id
_entity.type
_entity.pdbx_description
1 polymer ?
#
loop_
_entity_poly.entity_id
_entity_poly.type
_entity_poly.pdbx_seq_one_letter_code
_entity_poly.pdbx_strand_id
1 'polypeptide(L)'
;MKKLILSAAAAVIIFASCNNTDSKKVEVKDTTTQVNTDNGVATTTTTETTSTTTVPKFSSPEVQQLADDYTKFVNEYVAAAKGGDATKLQELATKQQEWATKTATAASKFTADDAKLWAEYTQKLATEITGAATK
;
A
#
# COMPACT_ATOMS: atom_id res chain seq x y z
N MET A 1 -2.40 32.35 11.86
CA MET A 1 -2.10 33.07 10.60
C MET A 1 -0.66 32.82 10.21
N LYS A 2 -0.46 32.26 9.01
CA LYS A 2 0.66 32.46 8.06
C LYS A 2 0.61 31.29 7.08
N LYS A 3 -0.09 31.57 5.98
CA LYS A 3 -0.18 30.74 4.78
C LYS A 3 1.19 30.79 4.11
N LEU A 4 1.75 29.66 3.75
CA LEU A 4 2.78 29.58 2.72
C LEU A 4 2.30 28.54 1.70
N ILE A 5 1.64 29.08 0.69
CA ILE A 5 1.30 28.41 -0.56
C ILE A 5 2.62 28.36 -1.34
N LEU A 6 3.21 27.18 -1.49
CA LEU A 6 4.34 26.97 -2.40
C LEU A 6 3.80 26.29 -3.66
N SER A 7 3.29 27.11 -4.55
CA SER A 7 3.05 26.78 -5.96
C SER A 7 4.39 26.80 -6.71
N ALA A 8 4.72 25.71 -7.41
CA ALA A 8 5.63 25.61 -8.58
C ALA A 8 6.20 24.18 -8.62
N ALA A 9 6.24 23.42 -9.71
CA ALA A 9 5.81 23.61 -11.08
C ALA A 9 5.59 22.21 -11.67
N ALA A 10 4.53 22.03 -12.46
CA ALA A 10 4.32 20.82 -13.23
C ALA A 10 5.33 20.78 -14.39
N ALA A 11 6.33 19.90 -14.28
CA ALA A 11 7.16 19.52 -15.41
C ALA A 11 6.48 18.33 -16.12
N VAL A 12 5.64 18.67 -17.10
CA VAL A 12 5.10 17.71 -18.06
C VAL A 12 6.25 17.26 -18.96
N ILE A 13 6.70 16.01 -18.81
CA ILE A 13 7.60 15.38 -19.77
C ILE A 13 6.74 14.48 -20.66
N ILE A 14 6.39 14.99 -21.84
CA ILE A 14 5.81 14.18 -22.92
C ILE A 14 6.98 13.63 -23.72
N PHE A 15 7.33 12.36 -23.50
CA PHE A 15 8.09 11.62 -24.50
C PHE A 15 7.12 11.15 -25.58
N ALA A 16 6.99 11.96 -26.63
CA ALA A 16 6.46 11.51 -27.90
C ALA A 16 7.52 10.61 -28.56
N SER A 17 7.21 9.32 -28.71
CA SER A 17 7.91 8.44 -29.63
C SER A 17 6.90 7.85 -30.61
N CYS A 18 7.02 8.30 -31.86
CA CYS A 18 6.59 7.73 -33.13
C CYS A 18 5.27 6.93 -33.16
N ASN A 19 4.26 7.47 -33.85
CA ASN A 19 3.81 6.93 -35.15
C ASN A 19 2.67 7.81 -35.73
N ASN A 20 2.96 8.51 -36.83
CA ASN A 20 2.08 8.94 -37.93
C ASN A 20 0.79 9.77 -37.71
N THR A 21 0.73 10.86 -38.50
CA THR A 21 -0.46 11.41 -39.18
C THR A 21 -1.31 12.49 -38.47
N ASP A 22 -1.16 13.70 -39.02
CA ASP A 22 -2.14 14.76 -39.28
C ASP A 22 -3.10 15.35 -38.23
N SER A 23 -3.08 16.69 -38.22
CA SER A 23 -4.23 17.62 -38.18
C SER A 23 -4.89 18.04 -36.85
N LYS A 24 -4.67 19.33 -36.54
CA LYS A 24 -5.58 20.38 -36.04
C LYS A 24 -6.86 19.98 -35.27
N LYS A 25 -7.04 20.56 -34.07
CA LYS A 25 -8.06 21.59 -33.72
C LYS A 25 -8.44 21.53 -32.23
N VAL A 26 -8.47 22.71 -31.61
CA VAL A 26 -9.04 22.99 -30.28
C VAL A 26 -10.57 22.95 -30.35
N GLU A 27 -11.25 22.33 -29.38
CA GLU A 27 -12.53 22.85 -28.88
C GLU A 27 -12.89 22.27 -27.50
N VAL A 28 -13.38 23.15 -26.62
CA VAL A 28 -13.97 22.87 -25.32
C VAL A 28 -15.47 22.72 -25.53
N LYS A 29 -16.09 21.62 -25.07
CA LYS A 29 -17.55 21.56 -24.89
C LYS A 29 -17.95 20.49 -23.87
N ASP A 30 -18.50 20.98 -22.77
CA ASP A 30 -19.64 20.52 -21.98
C ASP A 30 -20.04 19.02 -21.93
N THR A 31 -20.16 18.55 -20.69
CA THR A 31 -21.16 17.62 -20.15
C THR A 31 -21.35 16.27 -20.86
N THR A 32 -20.93 15.19 -20.18
CA THR A 32 -21.78 14.02 -19.92
C THR A 32 -21.26 13.28 -18.69
N THR A 33 -22.01 13.38 -17.60
CA THR A 33 -22.02 12.41 -16.51
C THR A 33 -22.41 11.06 -17.08
N GLN A 34 -21.50 10.08 -17.04
CA GLN A 34 -21.86 8.67 -17.07
C GLN A 34 -21.57 8.10 -15.68
N VAL A 35 -22.61 8.10 -14.84
CA VAL A 35 -22.74 7.16 -13.74
C VAL A 35 -23.02 5.82 -14.39
N ASN A 36 -22.01 4.95 -14.42
CA ASN A 36 -22.24 3.54 -14.67
C ASN A 36 -22.51 2.90 -13.31
N THR A 37 -23.77 2.90 -12.90
CA THR A 37 -24.27 1.97 -11.90
C THR A 37 -24.74 0.75 -12.67
N ASP A 38 -23.92 -0.29 -12.71
CA ASP A 38 -24.37 -1.62 -13.06
C ASP A 38 -23.85 -2.61 -12.01
N ASN A 39 -24.80 -3.18 -11.29
CA ASN A 39 -24.72 -4.34 -10.43
C ASN A 39 -23.62 -4.40 -9.37
N GLY A 40 -23.97 -3.82 -8.21
CA GLY A 40 -23.40 -4.18 -6.93
C GLY A 40 -23.52 -5.67 -6.63
N VAL A 41 -22.44 -6.40 -6.90
CA VAL A 41 -21.76 -7.24 -5.92
C VAL A 41 -20.29 -7.08 -6.26
N ALA A 42 -19.57 -6.26 -5.48
CA ALA A 42 -18.13 -6.44 -5.37
C ALA A 42 -17.94 -7.84 -4.80
N THR A 43 -17.80 -8.83 -5.69
CA THR A 43 -17.38 -10.15 -5.29
C THR A 43 -15.94 -9.96 -4.91
N THR A 44 -15.71 -9.67 -3.64
CA THR A 44 -14.41 -9.80 -3.00
C THR A 44 -14.09 -11.29 -3.11
N THR A 45 -13.51 -11.69 -4.24
CA THR A 45 -12.75 -12.92 -4.33
C THR A 45 -11.57 -12.70 -3.40
N THR A 46 -11.78 -13.00 -2.13
CA THR A 46 -10.72 -13.23 -1.17
C THR A 46 -9.97 -14.45 -1.67
N THR A 47 -9.13 -14.24 -2.68
CA THR A 47 -8.02 -15.15 -2.91
C THR A 47 -7.24 -15.09 -1.61
N GLU A 48 -7.22 -16.19 -0.86
CA GLU A 48 -6.37 -16.38 0.33
C GLU A 48 -4.94 -16.06 -0.07
N THR A 49 -4.60 -14.78 0.00
CA THR A 49 -3.29 -14.27 -0.35
C THR A 49 -2.63 -13.96 0.96
N THR A 50 -2.36 -15.04 1.69
CA THR A 50 -1.59 -15.01 2.91
C THR A 50 -0.12 -14.84 2.52
N SER A 51 0.62 -14.00 3.25
CA SER A 51 2.07 -13.90 3.09
C SER A 51 2.69 -15.28 3.22
N THR A 52 3.72 -15.56 2.44
CA THR A 52 4.49 -16.81 2.54
C THR A 52 5.41 -16.84 3.76
N THR A 53 5.68 -15.67 4.33
CA THR A 53 6.50 -15.48 5.52
C THR A 53 5.75 -15.92 6.76
N THR A 54 6.23 -17.00 7.39
CA THR A 54 5.74 -17.47 8.68
C THR A 54 6.10 -16.50 9.80
N VAL A 55 5.18 -16.29 10.74
CA VAL A 55 5.44 -15.46 11.92
C VAL A 55 6.41 -16.18 12.86
N PRO A 56 7.56 -15.59 13.21
CA PRO A 56 8.48 -16.22 14.14
C PRO A 56 7.91 -16.20 15.57
N LYS A 57 8.43 -17.11 16.39
CA LYS A 57 8.12 -17.17 17.82
C LYS A 57 8.91 -16.09 18.55
N PHE A 58 8.23 -15.14 19.17
CA PHE A 58 8.83 -14.13 20.04
C PHE A 58 8.75 -14.51 21.51
N SER A 59 9.65 -13.90 22.29
CA SER A 59 9.81 -14.18 23.73
C SER A 59 8.71 -13.53 24.56
N SER A 60 8.25 -12.34 24.17
CA SER A 60 7.13 -11.64 24.83
C SER A 60 5.81 -11.89 24.09
N PRO A 61 4.70 -12.15 24.82
CA PRO A 61 3.37 -12.24 24.20
C PRO A 61 2.93 -10.92 23.54
N GLU A 62 3.39 -9.78 24.05
CA GLU A 62 3.08 -8.46 23.46
C GLU A 62 3.78 -8.31 22.09
N VAL A 63 5.03 -8.78 21.98
CA VAL A 63 5.80 -8.75 20.72
C VAL A 63 5.26 -9.80 19.74
N GLN A 64 4.81 -10.96 20.24
CA GLN A 64 4.13 -11.95 19.42
C GLN A 64 2.86 -11.38 18.80
N GLN A 65 1.99 -10.74 19.59
CA GLN A 65 0.76 -10.13 19.10
C GLN A 65 1.05 -9.03 18.07
N LEU A 66 2.07 -8.19 18.31
CA LEU A 66 2.52 -7.19 17.35
C LEU A 66 2.90 -7.84 16.01
N ALA A 67 3.62 -8.96 16.05
CA ALA A 67 4.05 -9.67 14.85
C ALA A 67 2.88 -10.26 14.07
N ASP A 68 1.94 -10.89 14.77
CA ASP A 68 0.74 -11.50 14.19
C ASP A 68 -0.16 -10.45 13.53
N ASP A 69 -0.41 -9.33 14.24
CA ASP A 69 -1.21 -8.23 13.71
C ASP A 69 -0.51 -7.58 12.51
N TYR A 70 0.83 -7.46 12.55
CA TYR A 70 1.60 -6.90 11.44
C TYR A 70 1.57 -7.82 10.22
N THR A 71 1.66 -9.14 10.39
CA THR A 71 1.46 -10.09 9.27
C THR A 71 0.11 -9.89 8.62
N LYS A 72 -0.95 -9.76 9.44
CA LYS A 72 -2.30 -9.58 8.92
C LYS A 72 -2.42 -8.31 8.10
N PHE A 73 -1.84 -7.21 8.60
CA PHE A 73 -1.77 -5.96 7.84
C PHE A 73 -1.03 -6.12 6.51
N VAL A 74 0.10 -6.82 6.50
CA VAL A 74 0.86 -7.08 5.26
C VAL A 74 0.07 -7.97 4.30
N ASN A 75 -0.64 -8.98 4.79
CA ASN A 75 -1.51 -9.82 3.97
C ASN A 75 -2.61 -9.01 3.29
N GLU A 76 -3.27 -8.12 4.04
CA GLU A 76 -4.28 -7.21 3.48
C GLU A 76 -3.66 -6.30 2.41
N TYR A 77 -2.44 -5.79 2.64
CA TYR A 77 -1.72 -4.97 1.67
C TYR A 77 -1.38 -5.74 0.39
N VAL A 78 -0.81 -6.94 0.53
CA VAL A 78 -0.44 -7.81 -0.59
C VAL A 78 -1.68 -8.23 -1.39
N ALA A 79 -2.77 -8.56 -0.71
CA ALA A 79 -4.04 -8.90 -1.35
C ALA A 79 -4.62 -7.69 -2.12
N ALA A 80 -4.63 -6.51 -1.50
CA ALA A 80 -5.08 -5.29 -2.16
C ALA A 80 -4.20 -4.90 -3.37
N ALA A 81 -2.88 -5.05 -3.25
CA ALA A 81 -1.93 -4.79 -4.33
C ALA A 81 -2.19 -5.71 -5.53
N LYS A 82 -2.27 -7.03 -5.30
CA LYS A 82 -2.55 -8.01 -6.36
C LYS A 82 -3.95 -7.89 -6.94
N GLY A 83 -4.92 -7.48 -6.13
CA GLY A 83 -6.30 -7.23 -6.55
C GLY A 83 -6.51 -5.88 -7.25
N GLY A 84 -5.50 -5.00 -7.26
CA GLY A 84 -5.63 -3.64 -7.81
C GLY A 84 -6.59 -2.75 -7.01
N ASP A 85 -6.85 -3.05 -5.73
CA ASP A 85 -7.76 -2.28 -4.88
C ASP A 85 -7.09 -1.00 -4.37
N ALA A 86 -7.13 0.04 -5.21
CA ALA A 86 -6.52 1.33 -4.91
C ALA A 86 -7.12 2.00 -3.66
N THR A 87 -8.42 1.80 -3.39
CA THR A 87 -9.07 2.35 -2.19
C THR A 87 -8.53 1.69 -0.93
N LYS A 88 -8.44 0.36 -0.92
CA LYS A 88 -7.89 -0.39 0.21
C LYS A 88 -6.40 -0.12 0.40
N LEU A 89 -5.63 0.02 -0.68
CA LEU A 89 -4.22 0.42 -0.61
C LEU A 89 -4.05 1.80 0.03
N GLN A 90 -4.91 2.77 -0.31
CA GLN A 90 -4.85 4.10 0.29
C GLN A 90 -5.24 4.06 1.77
N GLU A 91 -6.27 3.29 2.14
CA GLU A 91 -6.64 3.06 3.55
C GLU A 91 -5.46 2.47 4.34
N LEU A 92 -4.84 1.40 3.82
CA LEU A 92 -3.72 0.73 4.46
C LEU A 92 -2.47 1.61 4.52
N ALA A 93 -2.22 2.44 3.51
CA ALA A 93 -1.12 3.40 3.51
C ALA A 93 -1.25 4.40 4.67
N THR A 94 -2.48 4.82 5.02
CA THR A 94 -2.67 5.73 6.16
C THR A 94 -2.36 5.07 7.51
N LYS A 95 -2.46 3.73 7.60
CA LYS A 95 -2.16 2.95 8.81
C LYS A 95 -0.67 2.71 9.04
N GLN A 96 0.21 3.02 8.07
CA GLN A 96 1.67 2.89 8.24
C GLN A 96 2.21 3.64 9.47
N GLN A 97 1.71 4.85 9.72
CA GLN A 97 2.18 5.66 10.85
C GLN A 97 1.72 5.08 12.21
N GLU A 98 0.55 4.43 12.24
CA GLU A 98 0.07 3.68 13.41
C GLU A 98 1.02 2.53 13.74
N TRP A 99 1.51 1.82 12.73
CA TRP A 99 2.47 0.73 12.89
C TRP A 99 3.82 1.17 13.42
N ALA A 100 4.33 2.31 12.96
CA ALA A 100 5.54 2.90 13.52
C ALA A 100 5.36 3.19 15.02
N THR A 101 4.19 3.71 15.42
CA THR A 101 3.87 4.01 16.82
C THR A 101 3.73 2.73 17.67
N LYS A 102 3.02 1.71 17.17
CA LYS A 102 2.88 0.41 17.85
C LYS A 102 4.23 -0.26 18.06
N THR A 103 5.07 -0.28 17.03
CA THR A 103 6.42 -0.86 17.10
C THR A 103 7.30 -0.09 18.09
N ALA A 104 7.27 1.24 18.06
CA ALA A 104 8.02 2.06 19.02
C ALA A 104 7.56 1.84 20.47
N THR A 105 6.24 1.71 20.70
CA THR A 105 5.67 1.43 22.01
C THR A 105 6.09 0.05 22.52
N ALA A 106 6.12 -0.94 21.62
CA ALA A 106 6.55 -2.30 21.92
C ALA A 106 8.08 -2.43 22.04
N ALA A 107 8.87 -1.46 21.58
CA ALA A 107 10.34 -1.55 21.50
C ALA A 107 11.01 -1.96 22.82
N SER A 108 10.50 -1.45 23.95
CA SER A 108 11.00 -1.80 25.30
C SER A 108 10.75 -3.25 25.72
N LYS A 109 9.89 -3.97 24.97
CA LYS A 109 9.49 -5.36 25.23
C LYS A 109 10.30 -6.37 24.40
N PHE A 110 11.13 -5.89 23.48
CA PHE A 110 12.03 -6.74 22.71
C PHE A 110 13.25 -7.09 23.54
N THR A 111 13.57 -8.38 23.56
CA THR A 111 14.95 -8.80 23.86
C THR A 111 15.87 -8.47 22.69
N ALA A 112 17.19 -8.59 22.89
CA ALA A 112 18.15 -8.40 21.80
C ALA A 112 17.95 -9.42 20.65
N ASP A 113 17.51 -10.63 20.97
CA ASP A 113 17.24 -11.66 19.97
C ASP A 113 15.90 -11.43 19.28
N ASP A 114 14.86 -11.01 20.02
CA ASP A 114 13.59 -10.61 19.40
C ASP A 114 13.79 -9.45 18.41
N ALA A 115 14.65 -8.47 18.74
CA ALA A 115 14.92 -7.33 17.86
C ALA A 115 15.56 -7.78 16.53
N LYS A 116 16.48 -8.75 16.56
CA LYS A 116 17.07 -9.35 15.35
C LYS A 116 16.02 -10.13 14.55
N LEU A 117 15.26 -11.00 15.22
CA LEU A 117 14.18 -11.76 14.60
C LEU A 117 13.16 -10.85 13.92
N TRP A 118 12.80 -9.74 14.58
CA TRP A 118 11.89 -8.74 14.05
C TRP A 118 12.44 -8.05 12.80
N ALA A 119 13.71 -7.65 12.81
CA ALA A 119 14.34 -7.02 11.66
C ALA A 119 14.35 -7.97 10.43
N GLU A 120 14.76 -9.23 10.62
CA GLU A 120 14.77 -10.23 9.54
C GLU A 120 13.35 -10.53 9.03
N TYR A 121 12.40 -10.69 9.95
CA TYR A 121 11.02 -10.98 9.64
C TYR A 121 10.34 -9.85 8.85
N THR A 122 10.46 -8.61 9.32
CA THR A 122 9.87 -7.45 8.64
C THR A 122 10.52 -7.19 7.28
N GLN A 123 11.81 -7.50 7.09
CA GLN A 123 12.46 -7.43 5.78
C GLN A 123 11.91 -8.47 4.79
N LYS A 124 11.60 -9.69 5.25
CA LYS A 124 10.93 -10.70 4.40
C LYS A 124 9.54 -10.21 3.98
N LEU A 125 8.76 -9.69 4.91
CA LEU A 125 7.45 -9.11 4.61
C LEU A 125 7.53 -7.93 3.62
N ALA A 126 8.52 -7.04 3.78
CA ALA A 126 8.73 -5.92 2.85
C ALA A 126 9.06 -6.41 1.43
N THR A 127 9.77 -7.52 1.31
CA THR A 127 10.05 -8.17 0.02
C THR A 127 8.76 -8.68 -0.63
N GLU A 128 7.84 -9.26 0.15
CA GLU A 128 6.55 -9.71 -0.36
C GLU A 128 5.67 -8.55 -0.84
N ILE A 129 5.63 -7.45 -0.09
CA ILE A 129 4.93 -6.22 -0.51
C ILE A 129 5.47 -5.72 -1.84
N THR A 130 6.79 -5.62 -1.98
CA THR A 130 7.43 -5.14 -3.21
C THR A 130 7.17 -6.10 -4.38
N GLY A 131 7.20 -7.41 -4.13
CA GLY A 131 6.88 -8.43 -5.12
C GLY A 131 5.40 -8.45 -5.53
N ALA A 132 4.49 -8.01 -4.66
CA ALA A 132 3.06 -7.93 -4.96
C ALA A 132 2.71 -6.74 -5.88
N ALA A 133 3.51 -5.68 -5.87
CA ALA A 133 3.30 -4.48 -6.69
C ALA A 133 3.89 -4.56 -8.11
N THR A 134 4.63 -5.62 -8.43
CA THR A 134 5.39 -5.78 -9.70
C THR A 134 4.84 -6.88 -10.61
N LYS A 135 3.73 -7.54 -10.23
CA LYS A 135 3.04 -8.57 -11.00
C LYS A 135 1.72 -8.05 -11.53
#